data_AF-A0A1S2VBZ3-F1
#
_entry.id   AF-A0A1S2VBZ3-F1
#
_cell.length_a   1.000
_cell.length_b   1.000
_cell.length_c   1.000
_cell.angle_alpha   90.00
_cell.angle_beta   90.00
_cell.angle_gamma   90.00
#
_symmetry.space_group_name_H-M   'P 1'
#
loop_
_entity.id
_entity.type
_entity.pdbx_description
1 polymer ?
#
loop_
_entity_poly.entity_id
_entity_poly.type
_entity_poly.pdbx_seq_one_letter_code
_entity_poly.pdbx_strand_id
1 'polypeptide(L)'
;MKNPLRNIRKNPCIQVWGPGPAGTKCGSCVFHRFVGGGTKNYPKCEKRYFTHTAKSDHSSRFPTCGRYEPKPASAESKTAKNVSNKAKNVS
;
A
#
# COMPACT_ATOMS: atom_id res chain seq x y z
N MET A 1 5.67 -24.97 18.47
CA MET A 1 6.24 -23.93 17.58
C MET A 1 5.20 -23.56 16.52
N LYS A 2 4.71 -22.31 16.50
CA LYS A 2 3.70 -21.88 15.51
C LYS A 2 4.39 -21.70 14.15
N ASN A 3 4.07 -22.57 13.19
CA ASN A 3 4.64 -22.54 11.84
C ASN A 3 4.33 -21.17 11.17
N PRO A 4 5.32 -20.30 10.87
CA PRO A 4 5.08 -18.94 10.38
C PRO A 4 4.45 -18.90 8.97
N LEU A 5 4.30 -20.06 8.32
CA LEU A 5 3.75 -20.21 6.98
C LEU A 5 2.23 -20.44 6.95
N ARG A 6 1.54 -20.54 8.09
CA ARG A 6 0.10 -20.91 8.14
C ARG A 6 -0.89 -19.78 7.87
N ASN A 7 -0.44 -18.55 7.61
CA ASN A 7 -1.33 -17.42 7.33
C ASN A 7 -0.95 -16.65 6.06
N ILE A 8 -0.31 -17.33 5.11
CA ILE A 8 0.09 -16.70 3.85
C ILE A 8 -1.12 -16.71 2.91
N ARG A 9 -2.11 -15.83 3.17
CA ARG A 9 -2.91 -15.28 2.08
C ARG A 9 -1.90 -14.56 1.17
N LYS A 10 -1.30 -15.29 0.23
CA LYS A 10 -0.35 -14.73 -0.73
C LYS A 10 -1.09 -13.66 -1.50
N ASN A 11 -0.43 -12.53 -1.76
CA ASN A 11 -0.95 -11.57 -2.72
C ASN A 11 -1.33 -12.36 -3.97
N PRO A 12 -2.59 -12.33 -4.40
CA PRO A 12 -2.99 -13.18 -5.50
C PRO A 12 -2.20 -12.81 -6.77
N CYS A 13 -1.66 -11.57 -6.87
CA CYS A 13 -0.80 -11.12 -7.96
C CYS A 13 0.55 -11.85 -8.02
N ILE A 14 1.00 -12.47 -6.92
CA ILE A 14 2.20 -13.31 -6.92
C ILE A 14 2.00 -14.58 -7.72
N GLN A 15 0.77 -15.12 -7.78
CA GLN A 15 0.48 -16.29 -8.60
C GLN A 15 0.55 -15.99 -10.10
N VAL A 16 0.42 -14.72 -10.49
CA VAL A 16 0.36 -14.30 -11.90
C VAL A 16 1.72 -13.74 -12.36
N TRP A 17 2.36 -12.91 -11.54
CA TRP A 17 3.59 -12.19 -11.90
C TRP A 17 4.81 -12.58 -11.05
N GLY A 18 4.70 -13.63 -10.24
CA GLY A 18 5.77 -14.03 -9.32
C GLY A 18 5.94 -13.09 -8.11
N PRO A 19 6.83 -13.47 -7.18
CA PRO A 19 7.14 -12.67 -6.00
C PRO A 19 7.89 -11.38 -6.38
N GLY A 20 7.57 -10.28 -5.70
CA GLY A 20 8.31 -9.02 -5.78
C GLY A 20 9.50 -8.98 -4.80
N PRO A 21 10.14 -7.80 -4.66
CA PRO A 21 11.29 -7.64 -3.77
C PRO A 21 10.97 -7.98 -2.32
N ALA A 22 11.88 -8.70 -1.65
CA ALA A 22 11.72 -9.14 -0.27
C ALA A 22 11.56 -7.95 0.69
N GLY A 23 10.79 -8.14 1.76
CA GLY A 23 10.54 -7.11 2.78
C GLY A 23 9.58 -5.99 2.37
N THR A 24 9.18 -5.90 1.09
CA THR A 24 8.26 -4.88 0.61
C THR A 24 6.79 -5.34 0.70
N LYS A 25 5.88 -4.39 0.94
CA LYS A 25 4.44 -4.64 1.12
C LYS A 25 3.63 -4.03 -0.01
N CYS A 26 2.55 -4.70 -0.43
CA CYS A 26 1.69 -4.24 -1.52
C CYS A 26 1.12 -2.84 -1.28
N GLY A 27 0.85 -2.44 -0.02
CA GLY A 27 0.37 -1.09 0.31
C GLY A 27 1.35 0.05 -0.05
N SER A 28 2.64 -0.26 -0.19
CA SER A 28 3.67 0.69 -0.64
C SER A 28 3.77 0.81 -2.16
N CYS A 29 2.97 0.06 -2.91
CA CYS A 29 2.96 0.06 -4.36
C CYS A 29 2.06 1.16 -4.94
N VAL A 30 2.47 1.82 -6.02
CA VAL A 30 1.65 2.81 -6.75
C VAL A 30 0.32 2.24 -7.23
N PHE A 31 0.28 0.96 -7.61
CA PHE A 31 -0.93 0.30 -8.10
C PHE A 31 -1.88 -0.15 -7.01
N HIS A 32 -1.55 0.04 -5.73
CA HIS A 32 -2.45 -0.27 -4.63
C HIS A 32 -3.49 0.84 -4.49
N ARG A 33 -4.73 0.53 -4.83
CA ARG A 33 -5.88 1.44 -4.79
C ARG A 33 -6.90 0.96 -3.78
N PHE A 34 -7.65 1.89 -3.22
CA PHE A 34 -8.88 1.59 -2.49
C PHE A 34 -10.05 1.97 -3.39
N VAL A 35 -10.90 1.00 -3.73
CA VAL A 35 -12.11 1.23 -4.51
C VAL A 35 -13.29 1.29 -3.56
N GLY A 36 -14.06 2.37 -3.63
CA GLY A 36 -15.27 2.55 -2.82
C GLY A 36 -16.38 1.60 -3.26
N GLY A 37 -17.01 0.92 -2.31
CA GLY A 37 -18.20 0.09 -2.51
C GLY A 37 -19.32 0.54 -1.58
N GLY A 38 -19.63 1.84 -1.58
CA GLY A 38 -20.55 2.46 -0.63
C GLY A 38 -19.87 2.78 0.70
N THR A 39 -20.28 2.12 1.78
CA THR A 39 -19.78 2.37 3.15
C THR A 39 -18.40 1.79 3.44
N LYS A 40 -17.86 0.97 2.54
CA LYS A 40 -16.57 0.28 2.72
C LYS A 40 -15.63 0.53 1.55
N ASN A 41 -14.34 0.64 1.86
CA ASN A 41 -13.26 0.74 0.90
C ASN A 41 -12.58 -0.62 0.75
N TYR A 42 -12.47 -1.10 -0.48
CA TYR A 42 -11.85 -2.39 -0.77
C TYR A 42 -10.47 -2.18 -1.38
N PRO A 43 -9.39 -2.69 -0.76
CA PRO A 43 -8.06 -2.65 -1.36
C PRO A 43 -8.05 -3.51 -2.63
N LYS A 44 -7.54 -2.95 -3.73
CA LYS A 44 -7.38 -3.62 -5.01
C LYS A 44 -6.06 -3.24 -5.69
N CYS A 45 -5.58 -4.07 -6.61
CA CYS A 45 -4.45 -3.75 -7.48
C CYS A 45 -4.97 -3.28 -8.84
N GLU A 46 -4.52 -2.10 -9.28
CA GLU A 46 -4.91 -1.49 -10.56
C GLU A 46 -4.52 -2.34 -11.78
N LYS A 47 -3.35 -2.99 -11.72
CA LYS A 47 -2.86 -3.87 -12.80
C LYS A 47 -3.61 -5.21 -12.89
N ARG A 48 -4.48 -5.52 -11.93
CA ARG A 48 -5.22 -6.77 -11.88
C ARG A 48 -6.70 -6.51 -12.14
N TYR A 49 -7.24 -7.16 -13.16
CA TYR A 49 -8.66 -7.11 -13.47
C TYR A 49 -9.51 -7.50 -12.25
N PHE A 50 -10.53 -6.70 -11.95
CA PHE A 50 -11.37 -6.88 -10.77
C PHE A 50 -12.34 -8.04 -10.98
N THR A 51 -12.00 -9.22 -10.46
CA THR A 51 -12.95 -10.33 -10.39
C THR A 51 -13.82 -10.20 -9.14
N HIS A 52 -15.12 -10.49 -9.24
CA HIS A 52 -16.09 -10.41 -8.12
C HIS A 52 -15.93 -11.52 -7.06
N THR A 53 -14.84 -12.30 -7.11
CA THR A 53 -14.64 -13.48 -6.27
C THR A 53 -13.65 -13.20 -5.14
N ALA A 54 -13.87 -13.77 -3.96
CA ALA A 54 -12.98 -13.64 -2.79
C ALA A 54 -11.50 -14.05 -3.06
N LYS A 55 -11.25 -14.83 -4.12
CA LYS A 55 -9.90 -15.22 -4.57
C LYS A 55 -9.03 -14.04 -5.03
N SER A 56 -9.63 -12.88 -5.29
CA SER A 56 -8.93 -11.64 -5.69
C SER A 56 -8.87 -10.58 -4.59
N ASP A 57 -9.21 -10.90 -3.35
CA ASP A 57 -9.07 -9.95 -2.25
C ASP A 57 -7.61 -9.56 -2.09
N HIS A 58 -7.32 -8.26 -2.19
CA HIS A 58 -6.00 -7.73 -1.93
C HIS A 58 -5.89 -7.29 -0.47
N SER A 59 -4.66 -7.21 0.04
CA SER A 59 -4.37 -6.58 1.32
C SER A 59 -3.10 -5.77 1.20
N SER A 60 -3.09 -4.61 1.85
CA SER A 60 -1.91 -3.76 1.97
C SER A 60 -0.74 -4.48 2.67
N ARG A 61 -1.05 -5.48 3.50
CA ARG A 61 -0.07 -6.28 4.27
C ARG A 61 0.58 -7.40 3.46
N PHE A 62 0.05 -7.72 2.29
CA PHE A 62 0.60 -8.80 1.50
C PHE A 62 1.98 -8.46 0.92
N PRO A 63 2.84 -9.47 0.69
CA PRO A 63 4.06 -9.28 -0.07
C PRO A 63 3.77 -8.71 -1.46
N THR A 64 4.72 -7.98 -2.01
CA THR A 64 4.62 -7.43 -3.36
C THR A 64 4.73 -8.52 -4.41
N CYS A 65 4.23 -8.23 -5.61
CA CYS A 65 4.35 -9.10 -6.78
C CYS A 65 5.44 -8.58 -7.72
N GLY A 66 5.81 -9.34 -8.76
CA GLY A 66 6.84 -8.95 -9.72
C GLY A 66 6.57 -7.66 -10.50
N ARG A 67 5.36 -7.08 -10.43
CA ARG A 67 5.02 -5.76 -10.98
C ARG A 67 5.04 -4.63 -9.95
N TYR A 68 5.76 -4.82 -8.86
CA TYR A 68 5.91 -3.81 -7.82
C TYR A 68 6.56 -2.54 -8.37
N GLU A 69 5.90 -1.42 -8.15
CA GLU A 69 6.48 -0.10 -8.35
C GLU A 69 6.26 0.71 -7.05
N PRO A 70 7.34 1.23 -6.42
CA PRO A 70 7.24 1.96 -5.16
C PRO A 70 6.51 3.29 -5.35
N LYS A 71 5.72 3.69 -4.35
CA LYS A 71 5.13 5.04 -4.34
C LYS A 71 6.24 6.10 -4.36
N PRO A 72 6.11 7.15 -5.18
CA PRO A 72 7.04 8.27 -5.12
C PRO A 72 7.00 8.84 -3.70
N ALA A 73 8.16 9.23 -3.16
CA ALA A 73 8.31 9.80 -1.82
C ALA A 73 7.69 11.21 -1.68
N SER A 74 6.71 11.57 -2.51
CA SER A 74 6.11 12.89 -2.59
C SER A 74 4.95 13.03 -1.60
N ALA A 75 5.24 12.84 -0.32
CA ALA A 75 4.47 13.38 0.80
C ALA A 75 5.25 13.14 2.09
N GLU A 76 6.42 13.76 2.19
CA GLU A 76 6.86 14.27 3.48
C GLU A 76 5.72 15.09 4.07
N SER A 77 5.12 14.51 5.11
CA SER A 77 4.61 15.15 6.30
C SER A 77 4.44 16.67 6.21
N LYS A 78 3.18 17.11 6.19
CA LYS A 78 2.78 18.46 6.62
C LYS A 78 3.12 18.67 8.11
N THR A 79 4.39 18.83 8.46
CA THR A 79 4.85 19.25 9.80
C THR A 79 6.01 20.24 9.68
N ALA A 80 5.80 21.29 8.90
CA ALA A 80 6.58 22.52 8.96
C ALA A 80 5.61 23.71 8.91
N LYS A 81 4.66 23.75 9.86
CA LYS A 81 4.01 25.01 10.24
C LYS A 81 4.50 25.37 11.63
N ASN A 82 5.10 26.56 11.71
CA ASN A 82 5.25 27.42 12.89
C ASN A 82 6.56 27.39 13.71
N VAL A 83 7.69 27.73 13.09
CA VAL A 83 8.80 28.42 13.77
C VAL A 83 9.24 29.60 12.91
N SER A 84 8.56 30.74 13.01
CA SER A 84 9.06 32.02 12.42
C SER A 84 8.39 33.31 12.88
N ASN A 85 7.48 33.30 13.86
CA ASN A 85 7.01 34.55 14.47
C ASN A 85 7.74 34.82 15.80
N LYS A 86 9.06 35.07 15.75
CA LYS A 86 9.81 35.68 16.86
C LYS A 86 10.95 36.55 16.34
N ALA A 87 10.62 37.61 15.60
CA ALA A 87 11.62 38.64 15.24
C ALA A 87 11.02 39.97 14.75
N LYS A 88 9.83 40.40 15.20
CA LYS A 88 9.31 41.74 14.86
C LYS A 88 8.39 42.30 15.95
N ASN A 89 8.93 42.57 17.14
CA ASN A 89 8.42 43.69 17.96
C ASN A 89 9.44 44.08 19.04
N VAL A 90 10.44 44.87 18.63
CA VAL A 90 11.17 45.78 19.52
C VAL A 90 11.26 47.08 18.74
N SER A 91 10.34 47.99 19.02
CA SER A 91 10.47 49.45 18.89
C SER A 91 9.31 50.08 19.64
#